data_AF-A0A6V8KIR0-F1
#
_entry.id   AF-A0A6V8KIR0-F1
#
_cell.length_a   1.000
_cell.length_b   1.000
_cell.length_c   1.000
_cell.angle_alpha   90.00
_cell.angle_beta   90.00
_cell.angle_gamma   90.00
#
_symmetry.space_group_name_H-M   'P 1'
#
loop_
_entity.id
_entity.type
_entity.pdbx_description
1 polymer ?
#
loop_
_entity_poly.entity_id
_entity_poly.type
_entity_poly.pdbx_seq_one_letter_code
_entity_poly.pdbx_strand_id
1 'polypeptide(L)'
;MPDAVWRTSHPRPTSSRNGFGRELKGFTRPDESGHRFATCWVVAFGMPIVPVSRCYLREDRAFTTAARGFRLHSAARYQIDGQSRRRWTEIVRTYAFCWLLVPAIVIAPTLVLLSQADRIVDTGADGATGPKLALVAVFLLLLTGSILALSAALALYRTRWAPVRAAKWVDPHPTPAEPGDLRGPLPRRRDAFPGGYAPVRASCGPHAPAGTAPAGGSPGLADFPALRCQVRGPSPTCPAARA
;
A
#
# COMPACT_ATOMS: atom_id res chain seq x y z
N MET A 1 17.98 -17.75 -5.78
CA MET A 1 18.59 -17.43 -4.47
C MET A 1 17.48 -17.14 -3.47
N PRO A 2 17.40 -17.89 -2.36
CA PRO A 2 16.40 -17.67 -1.32
C PRO A 2 16.63 -16.34 -0.62
N ASP A 3 15.55 -15.70 -0.17
CA ASP A 3 15.60 -14.45 0.56
C ASP A 3 15.68 -14.70 2.07
N ALA A 4 16.61 -14.04 2.74
CA ALA A 4 16.68 -14.08 4.20
C ALA A 4 15.42 -13.44 4.80
N VAL A 5 14.80 -14.14 5.76
CA VAL A 5 13.62 -13.68 6.49
C VAL A 5 13.88 -13.76 7.99
N TRP A 6 13.65 -12.64 8.67
CA TRP A 6 13.74 -12.53 10.12
C TRP A 6 12.34 -12.54 10.72
N ARG A 7 12.17 -13.27 11.83
CA ARG A 7 10.93 -13.23 12.61
C ARG A 7 10.71 -11.81 13.14
N THR A 8 9.48 -11.34 13.03
CA THR A 8 9.08 -10.03 13.57
C THR A 8 8.21 -10.25 14.80
N SER A 9 8.65 -9.82 15.97
CA SER A 9 7.88 -9.92 17.23
C SER A 9 6.68 -8.98 17.27
N HIS A 10 6.74 -7.85 16.54
CA HIS A 10 5.69 -6.83 16.50
C HIS A 10 5.38 -6.43 15.06
N PRO A 11 4.47 -7.15 14.38
CA PRO A 11 4.05 -6.75 13.04
C PRO A 11 3.34 -5.40 13.12
N ARG A 12 3.88 -4.39 12.43
CA ARG A 12 3.25 -3.06 12.41
C ARG A 12 1.92 -3.16 11.67
N PRO A 13 0.83 -2.60 12.23
CA PRO A 13 -0.43 -2.53 11.52
C PRO A 13 -0.23 -1.73 10.23
N THR A 14 -0.80 -2.26 9.15
CA THR A 14 -0.82 -1.60 7.85
C THR A 14 -2.26 -1.12 7.65
N SER A 15 -2.50 0.15 7.43
CA SER A 15 -3.84 0.66 7.17
C SER A 15 -3.76 1.87 6.25
N SER A 16 -4.71 1.98 5.33
CA SER A 16 -4.85 3.16 4.48
C SER A 16 -6.29 3.68 4.52
N ARG A 17 -6.45 4.99 4.53
CA ARG A 17 -7.73 5.66 4.42
C ARG A 17 -7.66 6.59 3.21
N ASN A 18 -8.56 6.38 2.25
CA ASN A 18 -8.65 7.19 1.02
C ASN A 18 -7.32 7.27 0.27
N GLY A 19 -6.57 6.17 0.23
CA GLY A 19 -5.26 6.10 -0.43
C GLY A 19 -4.12 6.81 0.32
N PHE A 20 -4.35 7.25 1.56
CA PHE A 20 -3.32 7.76 2.47
C PHE A 20 -3.03 6.77 3.59
N GLY A 21 -1.76 6.56 3.89
CA GLY A 21 -1.33 5.70 5.00
C GLY A 21 -0.33 4.67 4.53
N ARG A 22 -0.54 3.40 4.89
CA ARG A 22 0.33 2.31 4.50
C ARG A 22 -0.42 1.24 3.72
N GLU A 23 0.19 0.77 2.63
CA GLU A 23 -0.34 -0.31 1.80
C GLU A 23 0.74 -1.30 1.41
N LEU A 24 0.34 -2.56 1.25
CA LEU A 24 1.19 -3.62 0.72
C LEU A 24 1.07 -3.66 -0.81
N LYS A 25 2.19 -3.51 -1.51
CA LYS A 25 2.29 -3.60 -2.98
C LYS A 25 3.49 -4.44 -3.39
N GLY A 26 3.55 -4.84 -4.67
CA GLY A 26 4.68 -5.59 -5.22
C GLY A 26 4.71 -7.07 -4.80
N PHE A 27 3.55 -7.74 -4.86
CA PHE A 27 3.42 -9.14 -4.46
C PHE A 27 4.22 -10.08 -5.37
N THR A 28 5.06 -10.93 -4.78
CA THR A 28 5.60 -12.11 -5.45
C THR A 28 4.51 -13.17 -5.62
N ARG A 29 4.79 -14.20 -6.43
CA ARG A 29 3.91 -15.37 -6.48
C ARG A 29 3.91 -16.06 -5.12
N PRO A 30 2.78 -16.64 -4.66
CA PRO A 30 2.76 -17.50 -3.49
C PRO A 30 3.74 -18.68 -3.67
N ASP A 31 4.42 -19.02 -2.59
CA ASP A 31 5.18 -20.26 -2.47
C ASP A 31 4.24 -21.46 -2.22
N GLU A 32 4.82 -22.65 -2.03
CA GLU A 32 4.07 -23.88 -1.72
C GLU A 32 3.25 -23.79 -0.43
N SER A 33 3.71 -22.96 0.52
CA SER A 33 3.02 -22.73 1.80
C SER A 33 1.96 -21.61 1.73
N GLY A 34 1.80 -20.97 0.57
CA GLY A 34 0.85 -19.88 0.32
C GLY A 34 1.32 -18.49 0.77
N HIS A 35 2.55 -18.37 1.27
CA HIS A 35 3.19 -17.12 1.64
C HIS A 35 3.77 -16.41 0.43
N ARG A 36 3.89 -15.09 0.52
CA ARG A 36 4.44 -14.23 -0.52
C ARG A 36 5.19 -13.07 0.11
N PHE A 37 6.12 -12.50 -0.65
CA PHE A 37 6.73 -11.24 -0.30
C PHE A 37 5.88 -10.08 -0.81
N ALA A 38 5.77 -9.05 0.02
CA ALA A 38 5.18 -7.77 -0.36
C ALA A 38 5.98 -6.63 0.28
N THR A 39 6.02 -5.49 -0.40
CA THR A 39 6.62 -4.27 0.15
C THR A 39 5.51 -3.43 0.77
N CYS A 40 5.70 -3.01 2.01
CA CYS A 40 4.89 -2.01 2.69
C CYS A 40 5.35 -0.62 2.25
N TRP A 41 4.42 0.18 1.75
CA TRP A 41 4.65 1.52 1.22
C TRP A 41 3.91 2.55 2.05
N VAL A 42 4.52 3.71 2.26
CA VAL A 42 3.74 4.92 2.53
C VAL A 42 3.09 5.33 1.21
N VAL A 43 1.77 5.48 1.22
CA VAL A 43 0.98 5.87 0.06
C VAL A 43 0.32 7.23 0.28
N ALA A 44 0.18 7.99 -0.81
CA ALA A 44 -0.62 9.20 -0.90
C ALA A 44 -1.44 9.13 -2.19
N PHE A 45 -2.74 9.41 -2.12
CA PHE A 45 -3.68 9.24 -3.25
C PHE A 45 -3.61 7.84 -3.90
N GLY A 46 -3.30 6.79 -3.12
CA GLY A 46 -3.13 5.42 -3.60
C GLY A 46 -1.80 5.12 -4.30
N MET A 47 -0.97 6.14 -4.50
CA MET A 47 0.33 6.06 -5.17
C MET A 47 1.45 5.78 -4.16
N PRO A 48 2.40 4.89 -4.49
CA PRO A 48 3.54 4.58 -3.62
C PRO A 48 4.51 5.76 -3.57
N ILE A 49 4.80 6.26 -2.36
CA ILE A 49 5.73 7.37 -2.13
C ILE A 49 7.07 6.87 -1.58
N VAL A 50 7.06 6.12 -0.47
CA VAL A 50 8.28 5.61 0.18
C VAL A 50 8.14 4.13 0.55
N PRO A 51 9.09 3.25 0.17
CA PRO A 51 9.09 1.86 0.61
C PRO A 51 9.60 1.77 2.05
N VAL A 52 8.78 1.22 2.95
CA VAL A 52 9.06 1.15 4.40
C VAL A 52 9.71 -0.16 4.78
N SER A 53 9.15 -1.29 4.37
CA SER A 53 9.66 -2.61 4.75
C SER A 53 9.21 -3.64 3.73
N ARG A 54 9.92 -4.76 3.64
CA ARG A 54 9.52 -5.91 2.85
C ARG A 54 9.11 -7.02 3.80
N CYS A 55 7.87 -7.47 3.71
CA CYS A 55 7.26 -8.42 4.61
C CYS A 55 7.06 -9.77 3.90
N TYR A 56 7.29 -10.86 4.63
CA TYR A 56 6.86 -12.19 4.26
C TYR A 56 5.53 -12.47 4.93
N LEU A 57 4.48 -12.69 4.14
CA LEU A 57 3.12 -12.72 4.63
C LEU A 57 2.26 -13.74 3.91
N ARG A 58 1.20 -14.17 4.57
CA ARG A 58 0.14 -14.98 4.01
C ARG A 58 -1.16 -14.19 3.99
N GLU A 59 -1.90 -14.33 2.90
CA GLU A 59 -3.25 -13.77 2.78
C GLU A 59 -4.25 -14.71 3.43
N ASP A 60 -4.89 -14.23 4.48
CA ASP A 60 -5.95 -14.96 5.17
C ASP A 60 -7.24 -14.68 4.39
N ARG A 61 -7.85 -15.72 3.81
CA ARG A 61 -8.94 -15.62 2.80
C ARG A 61 -10.26 -15.06 3.35
N ALA A 62 -10.26 -14.39 4.50
CA ALA A 62 -11.40 -13.66 5.01
C ALA A 62 -11.65 -12.39 4.16
N PHE A 63 -12.11 -12.58 2.92
CA PHE A 63 -12.61 -11.52 2.07
C PHE A 63 -14.03 -11.21 2.52
N THR A 64 -14.17 -10.39 3.57
CA THR A 64 -15.49 -9.92 3.99
C THR A 64 -15.88 -8.73 3.11
N THR A 65 -16.51 -9.01 1.97
CA THR A 65 -17.27 -8.00 1.23
C THR A 65 -18.55 -7.74 1.98
N ALA A 66 -18.51 -6.93 3.04
CA ALA A 66 -19.72 -6.48 3.70
C ALA A 66 -20.34 -5.36 2.85
N ALA A 67 -21.23 -5.73 1.92
CA ALA A 67 -22.06 -4.78 1.21
C ALA A 67 -23.10 -4.21 2.20
N ARG A 68 -22.80 -3.07 2.81
CA ARG A 68 -23.78 -2.29 3.57
C ARG A 68 -24.08 -1.03 2.75
N GLY A 69 -24.99 -1.16 1.78
CA GLY A 69 -25.33 -0.11 0.80
C GLY A 69 -24.33 0.00 -0.37
N PHE A 70 -24.19 1.20 -0.95
CA PHE A 70 -23.27 1.53 -2.07
C PHE A 70 -21.76 1.56 -1.67
N ARG A 71 -21.40 1.23 -0.43
CA ARG A 71 -20.00 1.25 0.04
C ARG A 71 -19.38 -0.14 -0.07
N LEU A 72 -18.48 -0.33 -1.03
CA LEU A 72 -17.63 -1.53 -1.09
C LEU A 72 -16.52 -1.42 -0.03
N HIS A 73 -16.67 -2.13 1.09
CA HIS A 73 -15.57 -2.38 2.00
C HIS A 73 -14.86 -3.67 1.60
N SER A 74 -13.63 -3.56 1.09
CA SER A 74 -12.73 -4.71 0.91
C SER A 74 -11.73 -4.72 2.05
N ALA A 75 -11.87 -5.66 2.99
CA ALA A 75 -10.87 -5.87 4.03
C ALA A 75 -10.09 -7.15 3.68
N ALA A 76 -8.85 -7.00 3.22
CA ALA A 76 -7.94 -8.13 3.12
C ALA A 76 -7.18 -8.29 4.44
N ARG A 77 -7.25 -9.48 5.03
CA ARG A 77 -6.53 -9.82 6.25
C ARG A 77 -5.21 -10.50 5.88
N TYR A 78 -4.11 -9.98 6.40
CA TYR A 78 -2.77 -10.51 6.14
C TYR A 78 -2.13 -10.93 7.46
N GLN A 79 -1.57 -12.13 7.48
CA GLN A 79 -0.71 -12.62 8.55
C GLN A 79 0.75 -12.34 8.14
N ILE A 80 1.47 -11.55 8.95
CA ILE A 80 2.87 -11.19 8.68
C ILE A 80 3.75 -12.08 9.55
N ASP A 81 4.52 -12.96 8.93
CA ASP A 81 5.34 -13.94 9.65
C ASP A 81 6.81 -13.46 9.77
N GLY A 82 7.26 -12.59 8.87
CA GLY A 82 8.62 -12.07 8.93
C GLY A 82 8.90 -10.85 8.06
N GLN A 83 10.13 -10.35 8.17
CA GLN A 83 10.66 -9.25 7.37
C GLN A 83 11.89 -9.69 6.59
N SER A 84 12.11 -9.06 5.44
CA SER A 84 13.24 -9.33 4.55
C SER A 84 13.88 -8.03 4.08
N ARG A 85 15.11 -8.13 3.55
CA ARG A 85 15.83 -6.99 2.97
C ARG A 85 15.04 -6.43 1.78
N ARG A 86 15.01 -5.11 1.67
CA ARG A 86 14.40 -4.44 0.53
C ARG A 86 15.15 -4.83 -0.75
N ARG A 87 14.40 -5.13 -1.81
CA ARG A 87 14.97 -5.39 -3.14
C ARG A 87 14.64 -4.22 -4.06
N TRP A 88 15.69 -3.56 -4.55
CA TRP A 88 15.55 -2.43 -5.46
C TRP A 88 14.76 -2.76 -6.73
N THR A 89 14.89 -3.97 -7.25
CA THR A 89 14.14 -4.38 -8.45
C THR A 89 12.62 -4.41 -8.24
N GLU A 90 12.15 -4.79 -7.05
CA GLU A 90 10.71 -4.77 -6.71
C GLU A 90 10.21 -3.34 -6.53
N ILE A 91 11.04 -2.47 -5.96
CA ILE A 91 10.77 -1.03 -5.77
C ILE A 91 10.65 -0.33 -7.12
N VAL A 92 11.66 -0.45 -7.98
CA VAL A 92 11.70 0.16 -9.32
C VAL A 92 10.52 -0.31 -10.16
N ARG A 93 10.22 -1.61 -10.15
CA ARG A 93 9.06 -2.16 -10.86
C ARG A 93 7.75 -1.57 -10.36
N THR A 94 7.59 -1.41 -9.04
CA THR A 94 6.37 -0.83 -8.45
C THR A 94 6.22 0.63 -8.84
N TYR A 95 7.32 1.41 -8.83
CA TYR A 95 7.30 2.79 -9.32
C TYR A 95 6.98 2.86 -10.81
N ALA A 96 7.67 2.10 -11.66
CA ALA A 96 7.41 2.09 -13.10
C ALA A 96 5.94 1.74 -13.41
N PHE A 97 5.38 0.77 -12.69
CA PHE A 97 3.98 0.40 -12.83
C PHE A 97 3.04 1.53 -12.38
N CYS A 98 3.19 2.03 -11.15
CA CYS A 98 2.25 2.99 -10.57
C CYS A 98 2.39 4.39 -11.17
N TRP A 99 3.60 4.86 -11.46
CA TRP A 99 3.88 6.23 -11.88
C TRP A 99 3.98 6.43 -13.39
N LEU A 100 4.26 5.37 -14.16
CA LEU A 100 4.34 5.47 -15.62
C LEU A 100 3.15 4.77 -16.28
N LEU A 101 2.98 3.47 -16.01
CA LEU A 101 2.00 2.66 -16.73
C LEU A 101 0.55 3.06 -16.41
N VAL A 102 0.21 3.23 -15.13
CA VAL A 102 -1.15 3.61 -14.72
C VAL A 102 -1.54 5.00 -15.28
N PRO A 103 -0.73 6.06 -15.12
CA PRO A 103 -1.01 7.35 -15.77
C PRO A 103 -1.09 7.25 -17.29
N ALA A 104 -0.20 6.49 -17.95
CA ALA A 104 -0.24 6.33 -19.40
C ALA A 104 -1.57 5.72 -19.88
N ILE A 105 -2.14 4.77 -19.14
CA ILE A 105 -3.44 4.15 -19.46
C ILE A 105 -4.60 5.14 -19.35
N VAL A 106 -4.51 6.15 -18.48
CA VAL A 106 -5.55 7.19 -18.36
C VAL A 106 -5.33 8.32 -19.38
N ILE A 107 -4.06 8.69 -19.61
CA ILE A 107 -3.69 9.77 -20.52
C ILE A 107 -3.91 9.36 -21.97
N ALA A 108 -3.61 8.12 -22.36
CA ALA A 108 -3.71 7.69 -23.76
C ALA A 108 -5.13 7.84 -24.36
N PRO A 109 -6.21 7.35 -23.71
CA PRO A 109 -7.58 7.62 -24.18
C PRO A 109 -7.92 9.12 -24.25
N THR A 110 -7.37 9.91 -23.32
CA THR A 110 -7.57 11.36 -23.27
C THR A 110 -6.89 12.07 -24.45
N LEU A 111 -5.68 11.64 -24.82
CA LEU A 111 -4.98 12.18 -26.00
C LEU A 111 -5.70 11.81 -27.30
N VAL A 112 -6.22 10.58 -27.40
CA VAL A 112 -7.07 10.18 -28.54
C VAL A 112 -8.30 11.08 -28.61
N LEU A 113 -8.96 11.35 -27.49
CA LEU A 113 -10.11 12.24 -27.43
C LEU A 113 -9.73 13.66 -27.88
N LEU A 114 -8.62 14.20 -27.38
CA LEU A 114 -8.13 15.54 -27.70
C LEU A 114 -7.77 15.68 -29.18
N SER A 115 -7.22 14.63 -29.80
CA SER A 115 -6.91 14.62 -31.24
C SER A 115 -8.15 14.70 -32.13
N GLN A 116 -9.33 14.36 -31.60
CA GLN A 116 -10.60 14.47 -32.32
C GLN A 116 -11.34 15.77 -31.99
N ALA A 117 -10.81 16.61 -31.09
CA ALA A 117 -11.51 17.80 -30.59
C ALA A 117 -11.94 18.77 -31.71
N ASP A 118 -11.08 19.02 -32.68
CA ASP A 118 -11.36 19.92 -33.80
C ASP A 118 -12.59 19.45 -34.61
N ARG A 119 -12.70 18.14 -34.86
CA ARG A 119 -13.86 17.54 -35.55
C ARG A 119 -15.17 17.72 -34.77
N ILE A 120 -15.10 17.78 -33.43
CA ILE A 120 -16.27 17.99 -32.56
C ILE A 120 -16.75 19.43 -32.66
N VAL A 121 -15.83 20.38 -32.77
CA VAL A 121 -16.15 21.81 -32.89
C VAL A 121 -16.89 22.04 -34.20
N ASP A 122 -16.38 21.46 -35.29
CA ASP A 122 -16.98 21.61 -36.63
C ASP A 122 -18.38 20.96 -36.72
N THR A 123 -18.56 19.75 -36.18
CA THR A 123 -19.89 19.08 -36.16
C THR A 123 -20.85 19.64 -35.12
N GLY A 124 -20.36 20.45 -34.18
CA GLY A 124 -21.17 21.07 -33.13
C GLY A 124 -22.02 22.24 -33.63
N ALA A 125 -21.65 22.86 -34.75
CA ALA A 125 -22.37 23.98 -35.35
C ALA A 125 -23.77 23.58 -35.87
N ASP A 126 -23.96 22.31 -36.23
CA ASP A 126 -25.21 21.80 -36.82
C ASP A 126 -26.24 21.33 -35.78
N GLY A 127 -25.97 21.49 -34.48
CA GLY A 127 -26.89 21.13 -33.39
C GLY A 127 -27.08 19.62 -33.15
N ALA A 128 -26.38 18.76 -33.88
CA ALA A 128 -26.51 17.30 -33.75
C ALA A 128 -25.80 16.75 -32.49
N THR A 129 -26.58 16.15 -31.57
CA THR A 129 -26.07 15.55 -30.31
C THR A 129 -25.37 14.19 -30.53
N GLY A 130 -25.66 13.51 -31.64
CA GLY A 130 -25.15 12.17 -31.98
C GLY A 130 -23.62 12.02 -31.95
N PRO A 131 -22.84 12.85 -32.69
CA PRO A 131 -21.38 12.71 -32.76
C PRO A 131 -20.69 12.94 -31.40
N LYS A 132 -21.22 13.85 -30.56
CA LYS A 132 -20.70 14.09 -29.21
C LYS A 132 -20.86 12.86 -28.31
N LEU A 133 -22.04 12.23 -28.34
CA LEU A 133 -22.32 11.01 -27.58
C LEU A 133 -21.48 9.82 -28.06
N ALA A 134 -21.33 9.67 -29.39
CA ALA A 134 -20.49 8.63 -29.97
C ALA A 134 -19.04 8.74 -29.51
N LEU A 135 -18.50 9.96 -29.44
CA LEU A 135 -17.13 10.17 -28.99
C LEU A 135 -16.95 9.87 -27.49
N VAL A 136 -17.89 10.32 -26.65
CA VAL A 136 -17.88 9.97 -25.21
C VAL A 136 -17.95 8.46 -25.04
N ALA A 137 -18.79 7.77 -25.82
CA ALA A 137 -18.89 6.32 -25.81
C ALA A 137 -17.56 5.66 -26.21
N VAL A 138 -16.90 6.13 -27.27
CA VAL A 138 -15.58 5.63 -27.69
C VAL A 138 -14.54 5.86 -26.60
N PHE A 139 -14.50 7.04 -25.97
CA PHE A 139 -13.60 7.30 -24.86
C PHE A 139 -13.82 6.35 -23.68
N LEU A 140 -15.07 6.14 -23.27
CA LEU A 140 -15.42 5.23 -22.18
C LEU A 140 -15.06 3.78 -22.53
N LEU A 141 -15.27 3.36 -23.78
CA LEU A 141 -14.88 2.03 -24.27
C LEU A 141 -13.36 1.85 -24.26
N LEU A 142 -12.59 2.83 -24.73
CA LEU A 142 -11.13 2.80 -24.71
C LEU A 142 -10.59 2.76 -23.29
N LEU A 143 -11.12 3.61 -22.40
CA LEU A 143 -10.72 3.65 -20.99
C LEU A 143 -11.04 2.32 -20.30
N THR A 144 -12.26 1.82 -20.44
CA THR A 144 -12.71 0.56 -19.82
C THR A 144 -11.91 -0.62 -20.37
N GLY A 145 -11.74 -0.68 -21.70
CA GLY A 145 -10.93 -1.70 -22.36
C GLY A 145 -9.48 -1.70 -21.87
N SER A 146 -8.88 -0.53 -21.67
CA SER A 146 -7.51 -0.40 -21.15
C SER A 146 -7.40 -0.86 -19.70
N ILE A 147 -8.39 -0.54 -18.86
CA ILE A 147 -8.46 -1.00 -17.46
C ILE A 147 -8.62 -2.52 -17.40
N LEU A 148 -9.49 -3.10 -18.23
CA LEU A 148 -9.69 -4.55 -18.31
C LEU A 148 -8.42 -5.27 -18.80
N ALA A 149 -7.79 -4.75 -19.86
CA ALA A 149 -6.54 -5.27 -20.40
C ALA A 149 -5.42 -5.23 -19.36
N LEU A 150 -5.26 -4.12 -18.65
CA LEU A 150 -4.29 -3.99 -17.55
C LEU A 150 -4.59 -4.99 -16.43
N SER A 151 -5.85 -5.13 -16.05
CA SER A 151 -6.28 -6.05 -14.98
C SER A 151 -6.00 -7.50 -15.35
N ALA A 152 -6.29 -7.89 -16.59
CA ALA A 152 -5.97 -9.22 -17.12
C ALA A 152 -4.46 -9.45 -17.20
N ALA A 153 -3.69 -8.46 -17.70
CA ALA A 153 -2.24 -8.53 -17.75
C ALA A 153 -1.61 -8.66 -16.35
N LEU A 154 -2.13 -7.94 -15.35
CA LEU A 154 -1.72 -8.07 -13.96
C LEU A 154 -2.04 -9.44 -13.38
N ALA A 155 -3.24 -9.97 -13.63
CA ALA A 155 -3.63 -11.30 -13.17
C ALA A 155 -2.74 -12.39 -13.80
N LEU A 156 -2.48 -12.29 -15.11
CA LEU A 156 -1.57 -13.18 -15.82
C LEU A 156 -0.14 -13.06 -15.30
N TYR A 157 0.33 -11.84 -15.09
CA TYR A 157 1.64 -11.60 -14.51
C TYR A 157 1.76 -12.25 -13.13
N ARG A 158 0.81 -12.02 -12.22
CA ARG A 158 0.83 -12.57 -10.86
C ARG A 158 0.79 -14.09 -10.82
N THR A 159 0.04 -14.71 -11.73
CA THR A 159 -0.14 -16.17 -11.77
C THR A 159 0.99 -16.88 -12.50
N ARG A 160 1.46 -16.34 -13.63
CA ARG A 160 2.37 -17.05 -14.55
C ARG A 160 3.79 -16.52 -14.59
N TRP A 161 4.02 -15.22 -14.33
CA TRP A 161 5.34 -14.60 -14.56
C TRP A 161 5.98 -14.00 -13.31
N ALA A 162 5.22 -13.77 -12.24
CA ALA A 162 5.77 -13.26 -11.00
C ALA A 162 6.77 -14.28 -10.44
N PRO A 163 7.96 -13.83 -10.01
CA PRO A 163 8.99 -14.73 -9.49
C PRO A 163 8.48 -15.41 -8.23
N VAL A 164 8.62 -16.73 -8.16
CA VAL A 164 8.50 -17.48 -6.91
C VAL A 164 9.79 -17.28 -6.13
N ARG A 165 9.69 -16.94 -4.85
CA ARG A 165 10.86 -16.74 -3.99
C ARG A 165 10.69 -17.54 -2.72
N ALA A 166 11.66 -18.42 -2.45
CA ALA A 166 11.73 -19.16 -1.21
C ALA A 166 12.28 -18.27 -0.09
N ALA A 167 11.67 -18.37 1.09
CA ALA A 167 12.18 -17.78 2.32
C ALA A 167 13.23 -18.69 2.95
N LYS A 168 14.35 -18.10 3.39
CA LYS A 168 15.32 -18.74 4.28
C LYS A 168 15.23 -18.05 5.63
N TRP A 169 14.71 -18.73 6.64
CA TRP A 169 14.64 -18.21 8.00
C TRP A 169 16.05 -18.05 8.58
N VAL A 170 16.31 -16.89 9.18
CA VAL A 170 17.59 -16.55 9.82
C VAL A 170 17.30 -15.99 11.21
N ASP A 171 17.87 -16.60 12.25
CA ASP A 171 17.81 -16.14 13.64
C ASP A 171 19.09 -15.34 14.00
N PRO A 172 19.03 -14.31 14.87
CA PRO A 172 18.05 -13.23 14.92
C PRO A 172 18.43 -12.08 13.95
N HIS A 173 17.55 -11.09 13.83
CA HIS A 173 17.81 -9.86 13.08
C HIS A 173 19.13 -9.24 13.57
N PRO A 174 20.08 -8.86 12.69
CA PRO A 174 21.21 -8.06 13.12
C PRO A 174 20.62 -6.74 13.62
N THR A 175 20.52 -6.56 14.93
CA THR A 175 20.15 -5.30 15.54
C THR A 175 21.02 -4.24 14.85
N PRO A 176 20.46 -3.15 14.28
CA PRO A 176 21.32 -2.04 13.91
C PRO A 176 22.13 -1.74 15.16
N ALA A 177 23.45 -1.90 15.06
CA ALA A 177 24.35 -1.73 16.20
C ALA A 177 23.89 -0.50 16.96
N GLU A 178 23.64 -0.66 18.26
CA GLU A 178 23.40 0.52 19.09
C GLU A 178 24.51 1.52 18.76
N PRO A 179 24.19 2.81 18.54
CA PRO A 179 25.21 3.86 18.47
C PRO A 179 25.88 4.09 19.85
N GLY A 180 26.16 3.01 20.59
CA GLY A 180 26.55 2.98 21.99
C GLY A 180 27.93 2.39 22.27
N ASP A 181 28.61 1.79 21.30
CA ASP A 181 29.97 1.22 21.53
C ASP A 181 31.08 1.94 20.75
N LEU A 182 30.99 3.27 20.73
CA LEU A 182 32.12 4.18 20.54
C LEU A 182 32.61 4.70 21.91
N ARG A 183 32.66 3.85 22.94
CA ARG A 183 33.36 4.14 24.21
C ARG A 183 34.79 3.60 24.20
N GLY A 184 35.48 3.76 23.07
CA GLY A 184 36.93 3.95 23.13
C GLY A 184 37.23 5.26 23.87
N PRO A 185 38.36 5.38 24.60
CA PRO A 185 38.69 6.59 25.33
C PRO A 185 38.80 7.78 24.37
N LEU A 186 37.77 8.63 24.37
CA LEU A 186 37.80 9.89 23.64
C LEU A 186 38.86 10.80 24.26
N PRO A 187 39.78 11.39 23.48
CA PRO A 187 40.65 12.44 24.00
C PRO A 187 39.77 13.59 24.48
N ARG A 188 39.97 13.98 25.74
CA ARG A 188 39.39 15.18 26.35
C ARG A 188 39.68 16.39 25.47
N ARG A 189 38.72 16.79 24.65
CA ARG A 189 38.67 18.12 24.06
C ARG A 189 37.51 18.86 24.71
N ARG A 190 37.80 19.42 25.89
CA ARG A 190 37.15 20.64 26.34
C ARG A 190 37.43 21.66 25.24
N ASP A 191 36.39 22.20 24.62
CA ASP A 191 36.15 23.63 24.53
C ASP A 191 34.88 23.92 23.72
N ALA A 192 33.98 24.64 24.38
CA ALA A 192 33.04 25.64 23.88
C ALA A 192 32.17 25.31 22.65
N PHE A 193 30.89 25.05 22.88
CA PHE A 193 29.81 25.71 22.12
C PHE A 193 28.57 25.90 23.01
N PRO A 194 28.05 27.13 23.19
CA PRO A 194 26.79 27.40 23.86
C PRO A 194 25.65 27.35 22.84
N GLY A 195 24.65 26.51 23.05
CA GLY A 195 23.52 26.40 22.14
C GLY A 195 22.54 25.33 22.58
N GLY A 196 21.77 25.63 23.62
CA GLY A 196 20.76 24.73 24.16
C GLY A 196 19.60 24.52 23.19
N TYR A 197 19.36 23.27 22.83
CA TYR A 197 18.04 22.81 22.40
C TYR A 197 17.65 21.63 23.27
N ALA A 198 16.61 21.84 24.07
CA ALA A 198 16.00 20.82 24.92
C ALA A 198 15.28 19.77 24.07
N PRO A 199 15.38 18.47 24.40
CA PRO A 199 14.55 17.46 23.76
C PRO A 199 13.11 17.56 24.28
N VAL A 200 12.16 17.78 23.36
CA VAL A 200 10.72 17.70 23.62
C VAL A 200 10.35 16.26 24.01
N ARG A 201 10.00 16.07 25.28
CA ARG A 201 9.34 14.86 25.78
C ARG A 201 7.90 14.81 25.27
N ALA A 202 7.62 13.93 24.32
CA ALA A 202 6.25 13.53 24.02
C ALA A 202 5.81 12.47 25.06
N SER A 203 5.06 12.92 26.06
CA SER A 203 4.34 12.09 27.03
C SER A 203 2.96 11.75 26.45
N CYS A 204 2.68 10.46 26.22
CA CYS A 204 1.32 9.98 25.96
C CYS A 204 0.77 9.34 27.24
N GLY A 205 -0.02 10.11 27.98
CA GLY A 205 -0.87 9.63 29.07
C GLY A 205 -2.17 8.99 28.56
N PRO A 206 -2.96 8.37 29.46
CA PRO A 206 -3.91 7.30 29.10
C PRO A 206 -5.26 7.79 28.58
N HIS A 207 -5.91 6.86 27.87
CA HIS A 207 -7.29 6.88 27.40
C HIS A 207 -8.32 7.34 28.45
N ALA A 208 -9.28 8.15 28.01
CA ALA A 208 -10.58 8.32 28.63
C ALA A 208 -11.70 8.11 27.57
N PRO A 209 -12.91 7.70 27.98
CA PRO A 209 -13.80 6.88 27.18
C PRO A 209 -14.83 7.66 26.35
N ALA A 210 -15.52 6.89 25.51
CA ALA A 210 -16.61 7.28 24.63
C ALA A 210 -17.69 8.13 25.32
N GLY A 211 -18.04 9.23 24.68
CA GLY A 211 -19.16 10.11 25.03
C GLY A 211 -19.92 10.53 23.77
N THR A 212 -21.22 10.64 23.92
CA THR A 212 -22.28 10.52 22.92
C THR A 212 -22.71 11.85 22.28
N ALA A 213 -23.17 11.78 21.01
CA ALA A 213 -24.10 12.69 20.28
C ALA A 213 -23.56 14.07 19.80
N PRO A 214 -24.23 14.82 18.87
CA PRO A 214 -25.46 14.57 18.11
C PRO A 214 -25.35 14.80 16.57
N ALA A 215 -26.49 14.66 15.88
CA ALA A 215 -26.71 14.82 14.45
C ALA A 215 -26.57 16.28 13.94
N GLY A 216 -26.10 16.44 12.69
CA GLY A 216 -26.31 17.66 11.89
C GLY A 216 -25.18 18.02 10.94
N GLY A 217 -25.48 18.02 9.63
CA GLY A 217 -24.89 18.99 8.69
C GLY A 217 -23.79 18.54 7.71
N SER A 218 -24.20 18.42 6.44
CA SER A 218 -23.49 18.80 5.19
C SER A 218 -23.11 17.66 4.22
N PRO A 219 -23.68 17.65 2.99
CA PRO A 219 -23.30 16.75 1.91
C PRO A 219 -22.22 17.43 1.05
N GLY A 220 -21.06 16.80 0.86
CA GLY A 220 -20.09 17.35 -0.10
C GLY A 220 -18.64 16.92 0.07
N LEU A 221 -18.36 15.62 0.01
CA LEU A 221 -17.15 15.10 -0.62
C LEU A 221 -17.31 13.58 -0.73
N ALA A 222 -17.04 13.02 -1.91
CA ALA A 222 -17.13 11.59 -2.16
C ALA A 222 -16.28 10.82 -1.15
N ASP A 223 -16.98 10.18 -0.22
CA ASP A 223 -16.44 9.45 0.92
C ASP A 223 -16.04 8.06 0.42
N PHE A 224 -14.86 7.96 -0.19
CA PHE A 224 -14.32 6.70 -0.70
C PHE A 224 -14.13 5.69 0.45
N PRO A 225 -14.35 4.39 0.21
CA PRO A 225 -14.38 3.40 1.27
C PRO A 225 -13.02 3.26 1.97
N ALA A 226 -13.03 3.43 3.29
CA ALA A 226 -11.85 3.21 4.13
C ALA A 226 -11.43 1.72 4.12
N LEU A 227 -10.18 1.45 3.73
CA LEU A 227 -9.54 0.13 3.77
C LEU A 227 -8.85 -0.06 5.13
N ARG A 228 -9.58 -0.55 6.13
CA ARG A 228 -8.95 -0.97 7.40
C ARG A 228 -8.35 -2.37 7.23
N CYS A 229 -7.03 -2.52 7.18
CA CYS A 229 -6.41 -3.81 7.44
C CYS A 229 -6.21 -3.98 8.95
N GLN A 230 -6.72 -5.08 9.51
CA GLN A 230 -6.42 -5.49 10.87
C GLN A 230 -5.30 -6.53 10.82
N VAL A 231 -4.17 -6.23 11.47
CA VAL A 231 -3.08 -7.17 11.69
C VAL A 231 -3.27 -7.77 13.08
N ARG A 232 -3.37 -9.10 13.18
CA ARG A 232 -3.35 -9.81 14.47
C ARG A 232 -1.94 -10.34 14.70
N GLY A 233 -1.37 -10.03 15.86
CA GLY A 233 -0.16 -10.72 16.32
C GLY A 233 -0.46 -12.17 16.69
N PRO A 234 0.56 -13.03 16.84
CA PRO A 234 0.38 -14.40 17.30
C PRO A 234 -0.30 -14.38 18.68
N SER A 235 -1.39 -15.13 18.82
CA SER A 235 -2.01 -15.37 20.13
C SER A 235 -1.02 -16.12 21.02
N PRO A 236 -0.76 -15.68 22.26
CA PRO A 236 -0.05 -16.52 23.22
C PRO A 236 -0.92 -17.74 23.50
N THR A 237 -0.41 -18.92 23.12
CA THR A 237 -0.99 -20.19 23.55
C THR A 237 -0.81 -20.30 25.06
N CYS A 238 -1.92 -20.23 25.79
CA CYS A 238 -1.96 -20.57 27.21
C CYS A 238 -1.61 -22.06 27.37
N PRO A 239 -0.64 -22.45 28.23
CA PRO A 239 -0.44 -23.86 28.54
C PRO A 239 -1.65 -24.36 29.31
N ALA A 240 -2.30 -25.41 28.79
CA ALA A 240 -3.33 -26.14 29.51
C ALA A 240 -2.74 -26.69 30.81
N ALA A 241 -3.29 -26.26 31.94
CA ALA A 241 -3.03 -26.87 33.23
C ALA A 241 -3.53 -28.33 33.16
N ARG A 242 -2.60 -29.27 33.31
CA ARG A 242 -2.93 -30.66 33.66
C ARG A 242 -3.39 -30.67 35.11
N ALA A 243 -4.61 -31.15 35.33
CA ALA A 243 -5.03 -31.74 36.59
C ALA A 243 -4.80 -33.27 36.48
#